data_AF-A0A2V6XV39-F1
#
_entry.id   AF-A0A2V6XV39-F1
#
_cell.length_a   1.000
_cell.length_b   1.000
_cell.length_c   1.000
_cell.angle_alpha   90.00
_cell.angle_beta   90.00
_cell.angle_gamma   90.00
#
_symmetry.space_group_name_H-M   'P 1'
#
loop_
_entity.id
_entity.type
_entity.pdbx_description
1 polymer ?
#
loop_
_entity_poly.entity_id
_entity_poly.type
_entity_poly.pdbx_seq_one_letter_code
_entity_poly.pdbx_strand_id
1 'polypeptide(L)'
;MAGDTVLVSASTGPRGRRSALYRKRLDGDGPFERCRDGLPTWFDGNIDTACLAAAGPIVVFGTEDGRVFQSLDAGERWRILVKGLPPVTCVSLD
;
A
#
# COMPACT_ATOMS: atom_id res chain seq x y z
N MET A 1 4.23 -5.82 -8.22
CA MET A 1 5.49 -6.21 -7.55
C MET A 1 6.44 -5.04 -7.64
N ALA A 2 7.27 -4.85 -6.62
CA ALA A 2 8.33 -3.84 -6.61
C ALA A 2 9.68 -4.54 -6.52
N GLY A 3 10.37 -4.69 -7.66
CA GLY A 3 11.53 -5.57 -7.77
C GLY A 3 11.18 -7.03 -7.39
N ASP A 4 11.91 -7.57 -6.42
CA ASP A 4 11.70 -8.90 -5.84
C ASP A 4 10.64 -8.94 -4.73
N THR A 5 9.94 -7.83 -4.48
CA THR A 5 9.00 -7.70 -3.36
C THR A 5 7.56 -7.73 -3.87
N VAL A 6 6.76 -8.63 -3.29
CA VAL A 6 5.31 -8.68 -3.45
C VAL A 6 4.68 -7.80 -2.38
N LEU A 7 3.77 -6.91 -2.80
CA LEU A 7 2.91 -6.17 -1.88
C LEU A 7 1.46 -6.59 -2.09
N VAL A 8 0.72 -6.70 -0.99
CA VAL A 8 -0.68 -7.11 -0.97
C VAL A 8 -1.42 -6.27 0.06
N SER A 9 -2.61 -5.79 -0.28
CA SER A 9 -3.55 -5.27 0.71
C SER A 9 -4.36 -6.43 1.29
N ALA A 10 -4.63 -6.39 2.59
CA ALA A 10 -5.54 -7.33 3.24
C ALA A 10 -6.38 -6.61 4.29
N SER A 11 -7.61 -7.08 4.49
CA SER A 11 -8.58 -6.51 5.43
C SER A 11 -9.24 -7.61 6.25
N THR A 12 -9.68 -7.29 7.48
CA THR A 12 -10.39 -8.26 8.32
C THR A 12 -11.82 -8.57 7.84
N GLY A 13 -12.28 -7.92 6.77
CA GLY A 13 -13.54 -8.25 6.10
C GLY A 13 -13.90 -7.25 5.00
N PRO A 14 -14.88 -7.57 4.13
CA PRO A 14 -15.25 -6.73 2.99
C PRO A 14 -15.80 -5.35 3.38
N ARG A 15 -16.31 -5.20 4.62
CA ARG A 15 -16.73 -3.92 5.21
C ARG A 15 -15.89 -3.53 6.44
N GLY A 16 -14.72 -4.16 6.59
CA GLY A 16 -13.86 -3.98 7.76
C GLY A 16 -13.11 -2.66 7.70
N ARG A 17 -13.05 -1.94 8.83
CA ARG A 17 -12.24 -0.72 9.00
C ARG A 17 -10.79 -0.99 9.38
N ARG A 18 -10.29 -2.15 8.97
CA ARG A 18 -8.97 -2.65 9.36
C ARG A 18 -8.30 -3.28 8.16
N SER A 19 -7.94 -2.43 7.21
CA SER A 19 -7.08 -2.81 6.09
C SER A 19 -5.63 -2.39 6.33
N ALA A 20 -4.71 -3.10 5.71
CA ALA A 20 -3.28 -2.85 5.79
C ALA A 20 -2.57 -3.32 4.52
N LEU A 21 -1.39 -2.75 4.27
CA LEU A 21 -0.43 -3.31 3.31
C LEU A 21 0.52 -4.26 4.01
N TYR A 22 0.80 -5.35 3.32
CA TYR A 22 1.78 -6.35 3.67
C TYR A 22 2.77 -6.50 2.51
N ARG A 23 4.01 -6.85 2.84
CA ARG A 23 5.08 -7.09 1.89
C ARG A 23 5.79 -8.40 2.19
N LYS A 24 6.34 -9.02 1.15
CA LYS A 24 7.23 -10.18 1.26
C LYS A 24 8.24 -10.16 0.13
N ARG A 25 9.51 -10.45 0.43
CA ARG A 25 10.53 -10.72 -0.58
C ARG A 25 10.33 -12.12 -1.17
N LEU A 26 10.45 -12.25 -2.50
CA LEU A 26 10.23 -13.49 -3.23
C LEU A 26 11.30 -14.55 -2.95
N ASP A 27 12.53 -14.11 -2.69
CA ASP A 27 13.66 -14.98 -2.33
C ASP A 27 13.69 -15.33 -0.83
N GLY A 28 12.80 -14.72 -0.03
CA GLY A 28 12.66 -14.99 1.39
C GLY A 28 11.69 -16.13 1.68
N ASP A 29 12.06 -16.98 2.64
CA ASP A 29 11.19 -18.01 3.22
C ASP A 29 10.20 -17.44 4.25
N GLY A 30 10.48 -16.24 4.77
CA GLY A 30 9.67 -15.55 5.77
C GLY A 30 8.21 -15.26 5.35
N PRO A 31 7.33 -15.00 6.32
CA PRO A 31 5.93 -14.68 6.04
C PRO A 31 5.77 -13.28 5.41
N PHE A 32 4.53 -12.95 5.03
CA PHE A 32 4.17 -11.57 4.76
C PHE A 32 4.29 -10.73 6.03
N GLU A 33 4.97 -9.60 5.92
CA GLU A 33 5.14 -8.64 7.00
C GLU A 33 4.32 -7.39 6.73
N ARG A 34 3.75 -6.83 7.79
CA ARG A 34 2.98 -5.60 7.67
C ARG A 34 3.91 -4.41 7.42
N CYS A 35 3.57 -3.58 6.42
CA CYS A 35 4.17 -2.27 6.23
C CYS A 35 3.76 -1.33 7.38
N ARG A 36 4.74 -0.71 8.06
CA ARG A 36 4.49 0.10 9.27
C ARG A 36 5.14 1.47 9.22
N ASP A 37 6.39 1.58 8.77
CA ASP A 37 7.12 2.85 8.83
C ASP A 37 6.46 3.88 7.90
N GLY A 38 5.98 4.97 8.49
CA GLY A 38 5.23 6.02 7.79
C GLY A 38 3.77 5.71 7.45
N LEU A 39 3.22 4.58 7.91
CA LEU A 39 1.82 4.19 7.70
C LEU A 39 1.02 4.14 9.02
N PRO A 40 -0.29 4.41 8.99
CA PRO A 40 -1.15 4.18 10.14
C PRO A 40 -1.25 2.67 10.48
N THR A 41 -1.62 2.40 11.73
CA THR A 41 -1.86 1.02 12.19
C THR A 41 -3.13 0.40 11.60
N TRP A 42 -4.00 1.12 10.91
CA TRP A 42 -5.09 0.59 10.09
C TRP A 42 -5.53 1.68 9.12
N PHE A 43 -6.05 1.29 7.96
CA PHE A 43 -6.87 2.18 7.14
C PHE A 43 -8.35 1.80 7.32
N ASP A 44 -9.20 2.82 7.38
CA ASP A 44 -10.64 2.66 7.58
C ASP A 44 -11.37 2.12 6.35
N GLY A 45 -10.77 2.28 5.17
CA GLY A 45 -11.25 1.72 3.89
C GLY A 45 -10.32 0.62 3.37
N ASN A 46 -10.85 -0.25 2.51
CA ASN A 46 -10.02 -1.22 1.80
C ASN A 46 -9.14 -0.50 0.76
N ILE A 47 -7.92 -0.99 0.56
CA ILE A 47 -7.08 -0.57 -0.56
C ILE A 47 -7.41 -1.51 -1.73
N ASP A 48 -8.25 -1.05 -2.64
CA ASP A 48 -8.71 -1.84 -3.78
C ASP A 48 -7.61 -2.08 -4.82
N THR A 49 -7.82 -3.08 -5.68
CA THR A 49 -6.84 -3.54 -6.67
C THR A 49 -6.30 -2.41 -7.57
N ALA A 50 -7.16 -1.46 -7.97
CA ALA A 50 -6.77 -0.33 -8.81
C ALA A 50 -6.03 0.79 -8.05
N CYS A 51 -6.01 0.74 -6.71
CA CYS A 51 -5.45 1.77 -5.86
C CYS A 51 -4.03 1.44 -5.38
N LEU A 52 -3.38 0.39 -5.87
CA LEU A 52 -2.00 0.03 -5.54
C LEU A 52 -1.20 -0.22 -6.82
N ALA A 53 -0.18 0.59 -7.07
CA ALA A 53 0.72 0.48 -8.22
C ALA A 53 2.18 0.39 -7.78
N ALA A 54 3.01 -0.28 -8.58
CA ALA A 54 4.44 -0.39 -8.35
C ALA A 54 5.22 -0.37 -9.67
N ALA A 55 6.37 0.28 -9.67
CA ALA A 55 7.30 0.36 -10.80
C ALA A 55 8.75 0.41 -10.27
N GLY A 56 9.57 -0.60 -10.60
CA GLY A 56 10.89 -0.75 -9.97
C GLY A 56 10.77 -0.84 -8.44
N PRO A 57 11.51 -0.05 -7.66
CA PRO A 57 11.37 -0.01 -6.20
C PRO A 57 10.23 0.91 -5.72
N ILE A 58 9.59 1.66 -6.63
CA ILE A 58 8.56 2.63 -6.27
C ILE A 58 7.24 1.89 -6.05
N VAL A 59 6.56 2.25 -4.97
CA VAL A 59 5.19 1.81 -4.69
C VAL A 59 4.35 3.01 -4.34
N VAL A 60 3.16 3.10 -4.94
CA VAL A 60 2.18 4.14 -4.64
C VAL A 60 0.84 3.49 -4.37
N PHE A 61 0.13 3.97 -3.34
CA PHE A 61 -1.27 3.62 -3.15
C PHE A 61 -2.13 4.80 -2.72
N GLY A 62 -3.38 4.76 -3.14
CA GLY A 62 -4.42 5.70 -2.76
C GLY A 62 -5.35 5.14 -1.69
N THR A 63 -5.96 6.02 -0.90
CA THR A 63 -6.93 5.67 0.14
C THR A 63 -8.28 6.34 -0.11
N GLU A 64 -9.34 5.75 0.47
CA GLU A 64 -10.71 6.28 0.42
C GLU A 64 -10.83 7.66 1.10
N ASP A 65 -9.96 7.97 2.07
CA ASP A 65 -9.93 9.28 2.73
C ASP A 65 -9.10 10.35 1.99
N GLY A 66 -8.75 10.10 0.73
CA GLY A 66 -8.15 11.10 -0.14
C GLY A 66 -6.67 11.37 0.10
N ARG A 67 -5.94 10.37 0.60
CA ARG A 67 -4.48 10.41 0.74
C ARG A 67 -3.82 9.52 -0.31
N VAL A 68 -2.63 9.93 -0.73
CA VAL A 68 -1.74 9.11 -1.56
C VAL A 68 -0.44 8.92 -0.80
N PHE A 69 -0.02 7.67 -0.66
CA PHE A 69 1.22 7.29 -0.01
C PHE A 69 2.22 6.77 -1.04
N GLN A 70 3.49 7.03 -0.80
CA GLN A 70 4.59 6.57 -1.65
C GLN A 70 5.67 5.92 -0.79
N SER A 71 6.20 4.80 -1.29
CA SER A 71 7.50 4.26 -0.92
C SER A 71 8.43 4.32 -2.13
N LEU A 72 9.70 4.59 -1.86
CA LEU A 72 10.78 4.56 -2.87
C LEU A 72 11.72 3.36 -2.68
N ASP A 73 11.40 2.49 -1.72
CA ASP A 73 12.24 1.39 -1.26
C ASP A 73 11.41 0.11 -1.08
N ALA A 74 10.63 -0.26 -2.09
CA ALA A 74 9.86 -1.51 -2.14
C ALA A 74 8.94 -1.74 -0.93
N GLY A 75 8.40 -0.65 -0.37
CA GLY A 75 7.46 -0.69 0.75
C GLY A 75 8.11 -0.76 2.13
N GLU A 76 9.42 -0.55 2.27
CA GLU A 76 10.07 -0.47 3.59
C GLU A 76 9.53 0.74 4.37
N ARG A 77 9.59 1.92 3.74
CA ARG A 77 9.25 3.21 4.34
C ARG A 77 8.29 3.98 3.46
N TRP A 78 7.38 4.67 4.11
CA TRP A 78 6.30 5.37 3.44
C TRP A 78 6.26 6.85 3.83
N ARG A 79 5.77 7.66 2.90
CA ARG A 79 5.42 9.06 3.14
C ARG A 79 4.09 9.39 2.49
N ILE A 80 3.39 10.37 3.03
CA ILE A 80 2.25 10.98 2.35
C ILE A 80 2.78 11.83 1.20
N LEU A 81 2.39 11.49 -0.02
CA LEU A 81 2.70 12.24 -1.24
C LEU A 81 1.66 13.34 -1.49
N VAL A 82 0.37 13.02 -1.29
CA VAL A 82 -0.76 13.96 -1.50
C VAL A 82 -1.80 13.76 -0.40
N LYS A 83 -2.50 14.83 -0.01
CA LYS A 83 -3.63 14.84 0.92
C LYS A 83 -4.75 15.75 0.44
N GLY A 84 -5.96 15.53 0.93
CA GLY A 84 -7.11 16.41 0.67
C GLY A 84 -7.77 16.21 -0.68
N LEU A 85 -7.55 15.05 -1.31
CA LEU A 85 -8.30 14.65 -2.50
C LEU A 85 -9.70 14.14 -2.09
N PRO A 86 -10.64 14.05 -3.04
CA PRO A 86 -11.72 13.08 -2.95
C PRO A 86 -11.17 11.65 -2.81
N PRO A 87 -12.02 10.64 -2.52
CA PRO A 87 -11.60 9.25 -2.48
C PRO A 87 -10.80 8.86 -3.72
N VAL A 88 -9.60 8.30 -3.52
CA VAL A 88 -8.75 7.87 -4.62
C VAL A 88 -9.28 6.55 -5.15
N THR A 89 -9.62 6.50 -6.44
CA THR A 89 -10.23 5.31 -7.08
C THR A 89 -9.25 4.54 -7.96
N CYS A 90 -8.14 5.16 -8.36
CA CYS A 90 -7.10 4.55 -9.17
C CYS A 90 -5.77 5.28 -8.97
N VAL A 91 -4.66 4.54 -9.04
CA VAL A 91 -3.32 5.09 -9.21
C VAL A 91 -2.59 4.30 -10.32
N SER A 92 -1.79 4.99 -11.13
CA SER A 92 -0.87 4.35 -12.06
C SER A 92 0.50 5.00 -11.94
N LEU A 93 1.52 4.25 -12.36
CA LEU A 93 2.87 4.73 -12.58
C LEU A 93 3.17 4.45 -14.05
N ASP A 94 3.85 5.40 -14.69
CA ASP A 94 4.36 5.27 -16.05
C ASP A 94 5.69 4.50 -16.08
#